data_AF-F9Y6A6-F1
#
_entry.id   AF-F9Y6A6-F1
#
_cell.length_a   1.000
_cell.length_b   1.000
_cell.length_c   1.000
_cell.angle_alpha   90.00
_cell.angle_beta   90.00
_cell.angle_gamma   90.00
#
_symmetry.space_group_name_H-M   'P 1'
#
loop_
_entity.id
_entity.type
_entity.pdbx_description
1 polymer ?
#
loop_
_entity_poly.entity_id
_entity_poly.type
_entity_poly.pdbx_seq_one_letter_code
_entity_poly.pdbx_strand_id
1 'polypeptide(L)'
;MPWNSLNGITDLTPLALAFWVLSILIFVTAIAGLITVGLIRRKRDQLRNATQPLAMFLFDDGVLQVADGDAQQFMPGDKQRAFTESTLIAQLTLRFADLPRRIDAMGGHGYLMLNENNGPLALRLLRRGPLCRIEMATRTMAATDSASSEDQILRAMAEDSPQAIWVTDPDGRVLWANASYLDLLPANAPVSWPLPQVFKDSDALRTSLTVQGKVHDFSIRSSQRGPHKMHFATDITAITAAETARKQFLNGIGQIYAGLPMGIALFDASRRMMQFNPALTDLTGLSTATLLQRPTLANFLDHLRDSHLLPEPRDYLNWRARLTSLEAGHSPSLSETWHLGDGRTLRVTAQPYPDNVMALLFEDISSEVQMTRAFRAELDTLHGVIGALDEAIAVFARTGTLIVANAAYYDMWALHDDIVAPLSLDSEIARWHRQFASAALARATTGLRNSDPIALDLCWHPLDDETELRANSIGSGRVMVGFRAILQGRRSTSAGIRFSA
;
A
#
# COMPACT_ATOMS: atom_id res chain seq x y z
N MET A 1 23.21 -97.99 -10.38
CA MET A 1 22.41 -97.53 -9.22
C MET A 1 23.29 -97.58 -7.97
N PRO A 2 23.09 -96.74 -6.93
CA PRO A 2 22.18 -95.59 -6.87
C PRO A 2 22.78 -94.30 -6.24
N TRP A 3 21.89 -93.31 -6.19
CA TRP A 3 21.96 -91.92 -5.77
C TRP A 3 22.16 -91.68 -4.25
N ASN A 4 22.84 -90.58 -3.88
CA ASN A 4 22.29 -89.42 -3.14
C ASN A 4 23.38 -88.59 -2.45
N SER A 5 23.52 -87.31 -2.83
CA SER A 5 23.48 -86.15 -1.93
C SER A 5 23.94 -84.88 -2.67
N LEU A 6 22.95 -84.15 -3.21
CA LEU A 6 23.04 -82.71 -3.38
C LEU A 6 23.14 -82.08 -1.97
N ASN A 7 24.11 -81.19 -1.75
CA ASN A 7 24.01 -79.91 -1.03
C ASN A 7 25.41 -79.39 -0.67
N GLY A 8 25.84 -78.33 -1.36
CA GLY A 8 27.10 -77.64 -1.10
C GLY A 8 27.23 -76.32 -1.87
N ILE A 9 26.13 -75.57 -2.04
CA ILE A 9 26.14 -74.18 -2.55
C ILE A 9 25.36 -73.29 -1.57
N THR A 10 25.54 -73.51 -0.27
CA THR A 10 24.90 -72.69 0.76
C THR A 10 25.97 -72.22 1.72
N ASP A 11 26.81 -71.28 1.26
CA ASP A 11 27.55 -70.33 2.09
C ASP A 11 28.04 -69.16 1.21
N LEU A 12 27.10 -68.52 0.51
CA LEU A 12 27.32 -67.19 -0.05
C LEU A 12 26.67 -66.20 0.91
N THR A 13 27.50 -65.42 1.61
CA THR A 13 27.03 -64.38 2.52
C THR A 13 26.13 -63.39 1.76
N PRO A 14 25.09 -62.83 2.40
CA PRO A 14 24.14 -61.93 1.74
C PRO A 14 24.79 -60.71 1.07
N LEU A 15 26.00 -60.32 1.51
CA LEU A 15 26.82 -59.29 0.88
C LEU A 15 27.34 -59.68 -0.51
N ALA A 16 27.69 -60.95 -0.75
CA ALA A 16 28.20 -61.42 -2.03
C ALA A 16 27.10 -61.43 -3.11
N LEU A 17 25.88 -61.83 -2.73
CA LEU A 17 24.70 -61.77 -3.61
C LEU A 17 24.33 -60.33 -3.96
N ALA A 18 24.39 -59.41 -2.99
CA ALA A 18 24.14 -57.99 -3.24
C ALA A 18 25.16 -57.38 -4.21
N PHE A 19 26.44 -57.76 -4.08
CA PHE A 19 27.50 -57.26 -4.96
C PHE A 19 27.32 -57.74 -6.41
N TRP A 20 26.93 -59.00 -6.60
CA TRP A 20 26.65 -59.56 -7.94
C TRP A 20 25.46 -58.89 -8.61
N VAL A 21 24.37 -58.67 -7.87
CA VAL A 21 23.18 -57.97 -8.38
C VAL A 21 23.50 -56.53 -8.77
N LEU A 22 24.27 -55.82 -7.95
CA LEU A 22 24.69 -54.44 -8.25
C LEU A 22 25.58 -54.39 -9.51
N SER A 23 26.51 -55.34 -9.65
CA SER A 23 27.42 -55.37 -10.80
C SER A 23 26.70 -55.68 -12.12
N ILE A 24 25.68 -56.55 -12.08
CA ILE A 24 24.83 -56.83 -13.25
C ILE A 24 24.00 -55.59 -13.62
N LEU A 25 23.45 -54.88 -12.62
CA LEU A 25 22.65 -53.68 -12.87
C LEU A 25 23.47 -52.54 -13.49
N ILE A 26 24.72 -52.35 -13.03
CA ILE A 26 25.66 -51.38 -13.60
C ILE A 26 26.01 -51.75 -15.05
N PHE A 27 26.20 -53.05 -15.33
CA PHE A 27 26.54 -53.51 -16.68
C PHE A 27 25.38 -53.32 -17.67
N VAL A 28 24.14 -53.63 -17.26
CA VAL A 28 22.94 -53.44 -18.09
C VAL A 28 22.69 -51.95 -18.36
N THR A 29 22.87 -51.09 -17.36
CA THR A 29 22.71 -49.63 -17.53
C THR A 29 23.80 -49.03 -18.42
N ALA A 30 25.04 -49.52 -18.34
CA ALA A 30 26.13 -49.09 -19.23
C ALA A 30 25.88 -49.49 -20.70
N ILE A 31 25.37 -50.70 -20.95
CA ILE A 31 25.02 -51.16 -22.30
C ILE A 31 23.83 -50.39 -22.86
N ALA A 32 22.79 -50.14 -22.06
CA ALA A 32 21.67 -49.30 -22.45
C ALA A 32 22.12 -47.85 -22.78
N GLY A 33 23.08 -47.31 -22.02
CA GLY A 33 23.73 -46.03 -22.29
C GLY A 33 24.51 -46.00 -23.61
N LEU A 34 25.26 -47.06 -23.91
CA LEU A 34 26.01 -47.18 -25.17
C LEU A 34 25.10 -47.34 -26.39
N ILE A 35 24.01 -48.09 -26.26
CA ILE A 35 23.01 -48.28 -27.33
C ILE A 35 22.26 -46.96 -27.60
N THR A 36 21.87 -46.23 -26.55
CA THR A 36 21.20 -44.93 -26.69
C THR A 36 22.12 -43.88 -27.29
N VAL A 37 23.39 -43.80 -26.86
CA VAL A 37 24.40 -42.91 -27.47
C VAL A 37 24.68 -43.30 -28.93
N GLY A 38 24.73 -44.59 -29.25
CA GLY A 38 24.89 -45.09 -30.62
C GLY A 38 23.71 -44.72 -31.53
N LEU A 39 22.48 -44.86 -31.04
CA LEU A 39 21.26 -44.47 -31.77
C LEU A 39 21.17 -42.96 -31.96
N ILE A 40 21.55 -42.17 -30.95
CA ILE A 40 21.59 -40.71 -31.03
C ILE A 40 22.66 -40.26 -32.04
N ARG A 41 23.86 -40.87 -32.04
CA ARG A 41 24.91 -40.57 -33.04
C ARG A 41 24.45 -40.92 -34.45
N ARG A 42 23.84 -42.09 -34.68
CA ARG A 42 23.30 -42.48 -35.98
C ARG A 42 22.23 -41.52 -36.49
N LYS A 43 21.32 -41.06 -35.62
CA LYS A 43 20.28 -40.07 -35.95
C LYS A 43 20.90 -38.70 -36.27
N ARG A 44 21.98 -38.32 -35.57
CA ARG A 44 22.70 -37.05 -35.75
C ARG A 44 23.53 -37.00 -37.04
N ASP A 45 24.17 -38.12 -37.41
CA ASP A 45 24.89 -38.25 -38.68
C ASP A 45 23.94 -38.32 -39.88
N GLN A 46 22.76 -38.93 -39.71
CA GLN A 46 21.69 -38.90 -40.73
C GLN A 46 21.11 -37.49 -40.93
N LEU A 47 20.93 -36.71 -39.85
CA LEU A 47 20.47 -35.31 -39.94
C LEU A 47 21.48 -34.40 -40.63
N ARG A 48 22.78 -34.63 -40.43
CA ARG A 48 23.85 -33.77 -40.97
C ARG A 48 24.10 -33.97 -42.48
N ASN A 49 23.75 -35.13 -43.02
CA ASN A 49 23.84 -35.43 -44.45
C ASN A 49 22.55 -35.11 -45.24
N ALA A 50 21.45 -34.72 -44.57
CA ALA A 50 20.13 -34.59 -45.20
C ALA A 50 19.73 -33.15 -45.59
N THR A 51 20.58 -32.14 -45.42
CA THR A 51 20.18 -30.73 -45.63
C THR A 51 21.27 -29.91 -46.30
N GLN A 52 21.48 -30.16 -47.59
CA GLN A 52 21.83 -29.05 -48.49
C GLN A 52 20.59 -28.74 -49.32
N PRO A 53 20.08 -27.50 -49.33
CA PRO A 53 19.02 -27.10 -50.23
C PRO A 53 19.53 -27.28 -51.66
N LEU A 54 18.74 -27.94 -52.51
CA LEU A 54 19.09 -28.13 -53.91
C LEU A 54 19.16 -26.77 -54.62
N ALA A 55 18.29 -25.84 -54.27
CA ALA A 55 18.28 -24.48 -54.81
C ALA A 55 17.65 -23.50 -53.81
N MET A 56 18.19 -22.29 -53.72
CA MET A 56 17.65 -21.19 -52.92
C MET A 56 17.54 -19.92 -53.76
N PHE A 57 16.41 -19.23 -53.65
CA PHE A 57 16.14 -17.95 -54.30
C PHE A 57 15.68 -16.94 -53.25
N LEU A 58 16.19 -15.73 -53.32
CA LEU A 58 15.75 -14.58 -52.54
C LEU A 58 15.31 -13.47 -53.48
N PHE A 59 14.07 -13.04 -53.33
CA PHE A 59 13.46 -11.94 -54.06
C PHE A 59 13.22 -10.77 -53.10
N ASP A 60 13.38 -9.57 -53.63
CA ASP A 60 12.98 -8.32 -53.00
C ASP A 60 12.15 -7.52 -54.02
N ASP A 61 10.92 -7.20 -53.65
CA ASP A 61 9.91 -6.57 -54.51
C ASP A 61 9.75 -7.27 -55.87
N GLY A 62 9.76 -8.60 -55.84
CA GLY A 62 9.61 -9.45 -57.03
C GLY A 62 10.87 -9.58 -57.91
N VAL A 63 11.96 -8.90 -57.57
CA VAL A 63 13.25 -8.95 -58.29
C VAL A 63 14.21 -9.90 -57.58
N LEU A 64 14.85 -10.80 -58.34
CA LEU A 64 15.82 -11.74 -57.79
C LEU A 64 17.06 -11.00 -57.27
N GLN A 65 17.34 -11.15 -55.98
CA GLN A 65 18.53 -10.61 -55.32
C GLN A 65 19.64 -11.65 -55.21
N VAL A 66 19.28 -12.89 -54.83
CA VAL A 66 20.25 -13.97 -54.61
C VAL A 66 19.69 -15.29 -55.14
N ALA A 67 20.53 -16.04 -55.85
CA ALA A 67 20.29 -17.43 -56.21
C ALA A 67 21.52 -18.27 -55.85
N ASP A 68 21.34 -19.38 -55.14
CA ASP A 68 22.41 -20.23 -54.62
C ASP A 68 22.09 -21.74 -54.79
N GLY A 69 23.11 -22.59 -54.83
CA GLY A 69 23.01 -24.03 -55.14
C GLY A 69 22.73 -24.31 -56.63
N ASP A 70 21.97 -25.36 -56.94
CA ASP A 70 21.51 -25.73 -58.30
C ASP A 70 20.41 -24.79 -58.84
N ALA A 71 20.17 -23.64 -58.17
CA ALA A 71 19.20 -22.62 -58.59
C ALA A 71 19.39 -22.16 -60.05
N GLN A 72 20.63 -22.19 -60.56
CA GLN A 72 20.95 -21.82 -61.94
C GLN A 72 20.32 -22.76 -62.97
N GLN A 73 20.04 -24.03 -62.63
CA GLN A 73 19.39 -24.98 -63.56
C GLN A 73 17.91 -24.65 -63.82
N PHE A 74 17.30 -23.86 -62.93
CA PHE A 74 15.91 -23.40 -63.06
C PHE A 74 15.80 -22.04 -63.74
N MET A 75 16.93 -21.43 -64.12
CA MET A 75 16.98 -20.16 -64.86
C MET A 75 17.20 -20.42 -66.36
N PRO A 76 16.43 -19.81 -67.27
CA PRO A 76 16.67 -19.93 -68.71
C PRO A 76 18.00 -19.25 -69.08
N GLY A 77 18.89 -19.99 -69.75
CA GLY A 77 20.32 -19.67 -69.93
C GLY A 77 20.69 -18.37 -70.67
N ASP A 78 19.71 -17.59 -71.14
CA ASP A 78 19.96 -16.36 -71.91
C ASP A 78 19.38 -15.09 -71.25
N LYS A 79 18.69 -15.19 -70.10
CA LYS A 79 18.02 -14.04 -69.44
C LYS A 79 18.02 -14.07 -67.91
N GLN A 80 19.19 -14.14 -67.27
CA GLN A 80 19.30 -14.04 -65.80
C GLN A 80 18.78 -12.71 -65.22
N ARG A 81 18.84 -11.60 -65.98
CA ARG A 81 18.34 -10.28 -65.54
C ARG A 81 16.82 -10.10 -65.58
N ALA A 82 16.07 -11.01 -66.21
CA ALA A 82 14.61 -10.93 -66.33
C ALA A 82 13.88 -11.98 -65.46
N PHE A 83 14.61 -12.66 -64.58
CA PHE A 83 14.05 -13.71 -63.73
C PHE A 83 13.34 -13.10 -62.51
N THR A 84 12.02 -12.96 -62.62
CA THR A 84 11.17 -12.40 -61.57
C THR A 84 10.54 -13.50 -60.72
N GLU A 85 10.08 -13.12 -59.52
CA GLU A 85 9.37 -14.01 -58.60
C GLU A 85 8.16 -14.67 -59.28
N SER A 86 7.40 -13.91 -60.07
CA SER A 86 6.25 -14.39 -60.84
C SER A 86 6.61 -15.47 -61.87
N THR A 87 7.79 -15.35 -62.49
CA THR A 87 8.28 -16.33 -63.48
C THR A 87 8.66 -17.64 -62.80
N LEU A 88 9.32 -17.56 -61.63
CA LEU A 88 9.66 -18.74 -60.85
C LEU A 88 8.40 -19.42 -60.28
N ILE A 89 7.45 -18.66 -59.73
CA ILE A 89 6.17 -19.21 -59.23
C ILE A 89 5.38 -19.88 -60.36
N ALA A 90 5.34 -19.31 -61.57
CA ALA A 90 4.69 -19.92 -62.72
C ALA A 90 5.31 -21.26 -63.12
N GLN A 91 6.65 -21.36 -63.12
CA GLN A 91 7.35 -22.62 -63.38
C GLN A 91 7.12 -23.66 -62.28
N LEU A 92 7.09 -23.23 -61.02
CA LEU A 92 6.86 -24.12 -59.89
C LEU A 92 5.40 -24.58 -59.79
N THR A 93 4.45 -23.80 -60.28
CA THR A 93 3.03 -24.18 -60.32
C THR A 93 2.79 -25.46 -61.13
N LEU A 94 3.61 -25.70 -62.18
CA LEU A 94 3.54 -26.94 -62.97
C LEU A 94 3.88 -28.20 -62.16
N ARG A 95 4.70 -28.06 -61.10
CA ARG A 95 5.13 -29.16 -60.21
C ARG A 95 4.35 -29.19 -58.89
N PHE A 96 3.86 -28.03 -58.45
CA PHE A 96 3.13 -27.81 -57.21
C PHE A 96 1.80 -27.13 -57.52
N ALA A 97 0.78 -27.91 -57.90
CA ALA A 97 -0.49 -27.39 -58.42
C ALA A 97 -1.25 -26.46 -57.45
N ASP A 98 -1.07 -26.64 -56.14
CA ASP A 98 -1.72 -25.83 -55.09
C ASP A 98 -0.92 -24.56 -54.71
N LEU A 99 0.24 -24.33 -55.32
CA LEU A 99 1.15 -23.23 -54.97
C LEU A 99 0.49 -21.84 -55.10
N PRO A 100 -0.18 -21.46 -56.20
CA PRO A 100 -0.76 -20.12 -56.34
C PRO A 100 -1.82 -19.82 -55.28
N ARG A 101 -2.74 -20.77 -55.06
CA ARG A 101 -3.81 -20.61 -54.06
C ARG A 101 -3.27 -20.45 -52.64
N ARG A 102 -2.20 -21.18 -52.30
CA ARG A 102 -1.60 -21.11 -50.97
C ARG A 102 -0.71 -19.88 -50.76
N ILE A 103 -0.13 -19.33 -51.82
CA ILE A 103 0.56 -18.03 -51.77
C ILE A 103 -0.47 -16.91 -51.58
N ASP A 104 -1.59 -16.95 -52.29
CA ASP A 104 -2.66 -15.96 -52.13
C ASP A 104 -3.27 -15.99 -50.72
N ALA A 105 -3.44 -17.19 -50.14
CA ALA A 105 -3.91 -17.36 -48.76
C ALA A 105 -2.90 -16.91 -47.69
N MET A 106 -1.60 -16.88 -48.02
CA MET A 106 -0.53 -16.45 -47.10
C MET A 106 -0.49 -14.93 -46.93
N GLY A 107 -0.96 -14.14 -47.91
CA GLY A 107 -0.87 -12.69 -47.88
C GLY A 107 0.59 -12.18 -47.86
N GLY A 108 0.84 -10.99 -47.29
CA GLY A 108 2.16 -10.34 -47.29
C GLY A 108 3.16 -10.87 -46.26
N HIS A 109 2.72 -11.69 -45.30
CA HIS A 109 3.56 -12.23 -44.23
C HIS A 109 3.18 -13.67 -43.94
N GLY A 110 4.07 -14.63 -44.19
CA GLY A 110 3.82 -16.01 -43.83
C GLY A 110 4.85 -17.01 -44.35
N TYR A 111 4.61 -18.27 -44.03
CA TYR A 111 5.47 -19.40 -44.36
C TYR A 111 4.65 -20.54 -44.95
N LEU A 112 5.16 -21.17 -46.00
CA LEU A 112 4.51 -22.27 -46.70
C LEU A 112 5.52 -23.37 -47.00
N MET A 113 5.12 -24.60 -46.71
CA MET A 113 5.82 -25.79 -47.17
C MET A 113 4.87 -26.59 -48.08
N LEU A 114 5.34 -26.93 -49.26
CA LEU A 114 4.60 -27.70 -50.25
C LEU A 114 5.44 -28.87 -50.72
N ASN A 115 4.78 -30.00 -50.89
CA ASN A 115 5.39 -31.20 -51.47
C ASN A 115 4.96 -31.32 -52.93
N GLU A 116 5.86 -31.80 -53.77
CA GLU A 116 5.57 -32.05 -55.18
C GLU A 116 4.52 -33.16 -55.27
N ASN A 117 3.50 -32.99 -56.12
CA ASN A 117 2.33 -33.86 -56.13
C ASN A 117 2.67 -35.34 -56.40
N ASN A 118 3.79 -35.62 -57.07
CA ASN A 118 4.22 -36.98 -57.39
C ASN A 118 5.73 -37.13 -57.56
N GLY A 119 6.52 -36.29 -56.88
CA GLY A 119 7.97 -36.24 -57.05
C GLY A 119 8.73 -36.02 -55.76
N PRO A 120 10.06 -36.13 -55.80
CA PRO A 120 10.89 -36.12 -54.62
C PRO A 120 11.23 -34.70 -54.17
N LEU A 121 10.55 -33.63 -54.61
CA LEU A 121 10.91 -32.27 -54.22
C LEU A 121 9.95 -31.71 -53.17
N ALA A 122 10.51 -31.00 -52.21
CA ALA A 122 9.80 -30.16 -51.25
C ALA A 122 10.20 -28.71 -51.47
N LEU A 123 9.21 -27.82 -51.42
CA LEU A 123 9.36 -26.38 -51.56
C LEU A 123 9.05 -25.71 -50.23
N ARG A 124 9.91 -24.77 -49.84
CA ARG A 124 9.72 -23.89 -48.67
C ARG A 124 9.68 -22.46 -49.15
N LEU A 125 8.65 -21.71 -48.78
CA LEU A 125 8.48 -20.31 -49.12
C LEU A 125 8.27 -19.50 -47.84
N LEU A 126 9.04 -18.43 -47.67
CA LEU A 126 8.90 -17.46 -46.60
C LEU A 126 8.68 -16.08 -47.21
N ARG A 127 7.56 -15.43 -46.90
CA ARG A 127 7.27 -14.06 -47.35
C ARG A 127 7.20 -13.12 -46.17
N ARG A 128 7.87 -11.97 -46.27
CA ARG A 128 7.78 -10.88 -45.30
C ARG A 128 7.83 -9.51 -46.01
N GLY A 129 6.66 -8.95 -46.30
CA GLY A 129 6.54 -7.69 -47.05
C GLY A 129 7.03 -7.86 -48.49
N PRO A 130 7.97 -7.02 -48.97
CA PRO A 130 8.53 -7.15 -50.32
C PRO A 130 9.52 -8.32 -50.45
N LEU A 131 10.01 -8.88 -49.34
CA LEU A 131 11.00 -9.95 -49.35
C LEU A 131 10.34 -11.33 -49.44
N CYS A 132 10.77 -12.15 -50.39
CA CYS A 132 10.32 -13.52 -50.56
C CYS A 132 11.50 -14.48 -50.74
N ARG A 133 11.61 -15.50 -49.88
CA ARG A 133 12.63 -16.54 -49.96
C ARG A 133 12.00 -17.86 -50.34
N ILE A 134 12.52 -18.51 -51.37
CA ILE A 134 12.05 -19.80 -51.89
C ILE A 134 13.22 -20.79 -51.86
N GLU A 135 13.04 -21.93 -51.19
CA GLU A 135 14.01 -23.01 -51.11
C GLU A 135 13.42 -24.32 -51.64
N MET A 136 14.23 -25.09 -52.35
CA MET A 136 13.88 -26.43 -52.83
C MET A 136 14.84 -27.46 -52.27
N ALA A 137 14.32 -28.61 -51.85
CA ALA A 137 15.12 -29.72 -51.32
C ALA A 137 14.53 -31.08 -51.71
N THR A 138 15.37 -32.11 -51.82
CA THR A 138 14.93 -33.48 -52.13
C THR A 138 14.41 -34.21 -50.90
N ARG A 139 13.21 -34.76 -51.01
CA ARG A 139 12.51 -35.62 -50.06
C ARG A 139 13.23 -36.96 -49.98
N THR A 140 13.79 -37.25 -48.81
CA THR A 140 14.15 -38.63 -48.47
C THR A 140 12.90 -39.30 -47.91
N MET A 141 12.31 -40.25 -48.66
CA MET A 141 10.96 -40.81 -48.43
C MET A 141 10.70 -41.55 -47.09
N ALA A 142 11.67 -41.66 -46.19
CA ALA A 142 11.55 -42.53 -45.01
C ALA A 142 11.35 -41.80 -43.65
N ALA A 143 11.39 -40.46 -43.58
CA ALA A 143 11.48 -39.78 -42.27
C ALA A 143 10.56 -38.57 -42.04
N THR A 144 9.77 -38.09 -43.02
CA THR A 144 9.40 -36.65 -43.00
C THR A 144 7.94 -36.30 -42.76
N ASP A 145 6.95 -37.20 -42.86
CA ASP A 145 5.55 -36.76 -42.69
C ASP A 145 5.17 -36.52 -41.20
N SER A 146 5.76 -37.28 -40.28
CA SER A 146 5.62 -37.05 -38.83
C SER A 146 6.60 -36.00 -38.29
N ALA A 147 7.86 -36.00 -38.76
CA ALA A 147 8.88 -35.05 -38.31
C ALA A 147 8.61 -33.61 -38.77
N SER A 148 8.06 -33.40 -39.97
CA SER A 148 7.72 -32.05 -40.45
C SER A 148 6.50 -31.45 -39.73
N SER A 149 5.55 -32.29 -39.33
CA SER A 149 4.38 -31.88 -38.55
C SER A 149 4.78 -31.52 -37.12
N GLU A 150 5.62 -32.34 -36.48
CA GLU A 150 6.14 -32.07 -35.13
C GLU A 150 6.97 -30.78 -35.09
N ASP A 151 7.87 -30.58 -36.05
CA ASP A 151 8.67 -29.35 -36.14
C ASP A 151 7.80 -28.09 -36.38
N GLN A 152 6.72 -28.20 -37.13
CA GLN A 152 5.77 -27.10 -37.32
C GLN A 152 5.02 -26.77 -36.03
N ILE A 153 4.56 -27.79 -35.29
CA ILE A 153 3.88 -27.60 -34.01
C ILE A 153 4.82 -26.95 -33.00
N LEU A 154 6.07 -27.43 -32.89
CA LEU A 154 7.05 -26.86 -31.97
C LEU A 154 7.41 -25.40 -32.30
N ARG A 155 7.49 -25.04 -33.59
CA ARG A 155 7.69 -23.65 -34.02
C ARG A 155 6.47 -22.78 -33.72
N ALA A 156 5.26 -23.27 -34.00
CA ALA A 156 4.02 -22.55 -33.69
C ALA A 156 3.89 -22.30 -32.18
N MET A 157 4.18 -23.30 -31.35
CA MET A 157 4.19 -23.15 -29.89
C MET A 157 5.21 -22.10 -29.40
N ALA A 158 6.35 -22.00 -30.06
CA ALA A 158 7.37 -21.02 -29.72
C ALA A 158 6.97 -19.60 -30.16
N GLU A 159 6.34 -19.47 -31.34
CA GLU A 159 5.84 -18.19 -31.86
C GLU A 159 4.64 -17.65 -31.06
N ASP A 160 3.68 -18.50 -30.72
CA ASP A 160 2.49 -18.13 -29.95
C ASP A 160 2.76 -18.07 -28.43
N SER A 161 4.01 -18.29 -28.01
CA SER A 161 4.36 -18.26 -26.59
C SER A 161 4.27 -16.83 -26.05
N PRO A 162 3.52 -16.58 -24.96
CA PRO A 162 3.35 -15.24 -24.41
C PRO A 162 4.60 -14.68 -23.72
N GLN A 163 5.59 -15.53 -23.46
CA GLN A 163 6.91 -15.12 -22.98
C GLN A 163 7.80 -14.78 -24.18
N ALA A 164 8.65 -13.77 -24.05
CA ALA A 164 9.63 -13.46 -25.08
C ALA A 164 10.74 -14.52 -25.07
N ILE A 165 10.98 -15.14 -26.22
CA ILE A 165 11.99 -16.19 -26.40
C ILE A 165 12.94 -15.75 -27.50
N TRP A 166 14.24 -15.82 -27.25
CA TRP A 166 15.26 -15.56 -28.28
C TRP A 166 16.48 -16.47 -28.13
N VAL A 167 17.17 -16.68 -29.24
CA VAL A 167 18.39 -17.47 -29.33
C VAL A 167 19.54 -16.57 -29.75
N THR A 168 20.67 -16.70 -29.08
CA THR A 168 21.90 -15.96 -29.38
C THR A 168 23.03 -16.88 -29.84
N ASP A 169 23.86 -16.32 -30.71
CA ASP A 169 25.20 -16.79 -31.11
C ASP A 169 26.18 -16.74 -29.92
N PRO A 170 27.29 -17.51 -29.92
CA PRO A 170 28.45 -17.26 -29.04
C PRO A 170 28.88 -15.79 -28.85
N ASP A 171 28.77 -14.97 -29.90
CA ASP A 171 29.06 -13.54 -29.94
C ASP A 171 27.92 -12.67 -29.37
N GLY A 172 26.85 -13.27 -28.87
CA GLY A 172 25.69 -12.58 -28.26
C GLY A 172 24.68 -12.00 -29.25
N ARG A 173 24.86 -12.24 -30.55
CA ARG A 173 23.95 -11.76 -31.61
C ARG A 173 22.66 -12.56 -31.63
N VAL A 174 21.51 -11.90 -31.77
CA VAL A 174 20.20 -12.57 -31.80
C VAL A 174 19.98 -13.25 -33.17
N LEU A 175 19.94 -14.59 -33.16
CA LEU A 175 19.78 -15.46 -34.33
C LEU A 175 18.34 -15.89 -34.57
N TRP A 176 17.46 -15.77 -33.59
CA TRP A 176 16.04 -16.06 -33.73
C TRP A 176 15.31 -15.48 -32.52
N ALA A 177 14.09 -15.02 -32.72
CA ALA A 177 13.22 -14.58 -31.65
C ALA A 177 11.76 -14.78 -32.03
N ASN A 178 10.91 -15.02 -31.04
CA ASN A 178 9.48 -15.20 -31.26
C ASN A 178 8.72 -13.87 -31.38
N ALA A 179 7.44 -13.95 -31.77
CA ALA A 179 6.54 -12.80 -31.88
C ALA A 179 6.56 -11.90 -30.62
N SER A 180 6.45 -12.49 -29.42
CA SER A 180 6.48 -11.71 -28.17
C SER A 180 7.79 -10.98 -27.90
N TYR A 181 8.94 -11.47 -28.38
CA TYR A 181 10.20 -10.70 -28.34
C TYR A 181 10.18 -9.53 -29.33
N LEU A 182 9.63 -9.77 -30.53
CA LEU A 182 9.55 -8.73 -31.56
C LEU A 182 8.62 -7.59 -31.15
N ASP A 183 7.55 -7.87 -30.40
CA ASP A 183 6.65 -6.85 -29.84
C ASP A 183 7.34 -5.88 -28.86
N LEU A 184 8.48 -6.29 -28.27
CA LEU A 184 9.29 -5.45 -27.40
C LEU A 184 10.21 -4.48 -28.18
N LEU A 185 10.33 -4.65 -29.50
CA LEU A 185 11.12 -3.74 -30.32
C LEU A 185 10.43 -2.37 -30.44
N PRO A 186 11.20 -1.28 -30.52
CA PRO A 186 10.65 0.03 -30.86
C PRO A 186 9.92 -0.02 -32.20
N ALA A 187 8.76 0.64 -32.32
CA ALA A 187 7.96 0.67 -33.56
C ALA A 187 8.74 1.15 -34.81
N ASN A 188 9.80 1.95 -34.60
CA ASN A 188 10.66 2.49 -35.67
C ASN A 188 11.98 1.71 -35.86
N ALA A 189 12.16 0.57 -35.17
CA ALA A 189 13.40 -0.19 -35.30
C ALA A 189 13.42 -0.95 -36.63
N PRO A 190 14.44 -0.74 -37.49
CA PRO A 190 14.58 -1.53 -38.70
C PRO A 190 14.84 -2.99 -38.32
N VAL A 191 13.94 -3.88 -38.73
CA VAL A 191 14.11 -5.33 -38.56
C VAL A 191 15.11 -5.83 -39.61
N SER A 192 16.37 -5.46 -39.39
CA SER A 192 17.53 -5.97 -40.15
C SER A 192 18.09 -7.21 -39.47
N TRP A 193 18.79 -8.03 -40.23
CA TRP A 193 19.49 -9.20 -39.70
C TRP A 193 20.96 -8.89 -39.51
N PRO A 194 21.59 -9.21 -38.35
CA PRO A 194 21.04 -9.87 -37.16
C PRO A 194 20.03 -9.01 -36.38
N LEU A 195 19.09 -9.66 -35.67
CA LEU A 195 18.02 -8.97 -34.96
C LEU A 195 18.56 -8.01 -33.88
N PRO A 196 17.90 -6.86 -33.66
CA PRO A 196 18.29 -5.95 -32.58
C PRO A 196 18.18 -6.62 -31.21
N GLN A 197 19.18 -6.40 -30.36
CA GLN A 197 19.20 -6.90 -29.00
C GLN A 197 18.42 -5.94 -28.09
N VAL A 198 17.24 -6.36 -27.63
CA VAL A 198 16.41 -5.59 -26.69
C VAL A 198 16.99 -5.68 -25.28
N PHE A 199 17.40 -6.88 -24.88
CA PHE A 199 17.99 -7.15 -23.57
C PHE A 199 19.52 -7.08 -23.64
N LYS A 200 20.10 -5.92 -23.31
CA LYS A 200 21.57 -5.71 -23.32
C LYS A 200 22.32 -6.62 -22.35
N ASP A 201 21.69 -6.97 -21.24
CA ASP A 201 22.21 -7.92 -20.26
C ASP A 201 21.30 -9.15 -20.21
N SER A 202 21.61 -10.14 -21.04
CA SER A 202 20.85 -11.39 -21.13
C SER A 202 21.29 -12.44 -20.08
N ASP A 203 22.32 -12.12 -19.27
CA ASP A 203 22.78 -12.96 -18.17
C ASP A 203 22.23 -12.47 -16.80
N ALA A 204 21.69 -11.25 -16.73
CA ALA A 204 20.95 -10.75 -15.57
C ALA A 204 19.64 -11.53 -15.32
N LEU A 205 19.38 -11.89 -14.06
CA LEU A 205 18.13 -12.57 -13.65
C LEU A 205 16.89 -11.68 -13.77
N ARG A 206 17.06 -10.35 -13.65
CA ARG A 206 16.00 -9.36 -13.78
C ARG A 206 16.53 -8.12 -14.50
N THR A 207 15.72 -7.54 -15.38
CA THR A 207 16.03 -6.27 -16.04
C THR A 207 14.75 -5.49 -16.30
N SER A 208 14.89 -4.16 -16.37
CA SER A 208 13.80 -3.27 -16.73
C SER A 208 14.01 -2.75 -18.16
N LEU A 209 12.93 -2.65 -18.91
CA LEU A 209 12.92 -2.13 -20.28
C LEU A 209 11.81 -1.09 -20.43
N THR A 210 12.07 -0.07 -21.22
CA THR A 210 11.03 0.91 -21.58
C THR A 210 10.42 0.54 -22.91
N VAL A 211 9.17 0.07 -22.90
CA VAL A 211 8.40 -0.29 -24.08
C VAL A 211 7.27 0.72 -24.24
N GLN A 212 7.20 1.39 -25.39
CA GLN A 212 6.19 2.42 -25.68
C GLN A 212 6.08 3.52 -24.59
N GLY A 213 7.20 3.89 -23.97
CA GLY A 213 7.25 4.90 -22.91
C GLY A 213 6.85 4.43 -21.51
N LYS A 214 6.48 3.15 -21.33
CA LYS A 214 6.24 2.54 -20.02
C LYS A 214 7.40 1.63 -19.63
N VAL A 215 7.77 1.62 -18.35
CA VAL A 215 8.79 0.71 -17.82
C VAL A 215 8.12 -0.63 -17.50
N HIS A 216 8.67 -1.70 -18.06
CA HIS A 216 8.30 -3.08 -17.80
C HIS A 216 9.50 -3.80 -17.17
N ASP A 217 9.24 -4.56 -16.11
CA ASP A 217 10.23 -5.42 -15.47
C ASP A 217 10.12 -6.84 -16.01
N PHE A 218 11.24 -7.43 -16.39
CA PHE A 218 11.33 -8.78 -16.92
C PHE A 218 12.24 -9.65 -16.07
N SER A 219 11.84 -10.92 -15.88
CA SER A 219 12.72 -11.97 -15.38
C SER A 219 13.31 -12.73 -16.57
N ILE A 220 14.64 -12.79 -16.68
CA ILE A 220 15.32 -13.51 -17.76
C ILE A 220 15.87 -14.83 -17.22
N ARG A 221 15.63 -15.91 -17.95
CA ARG A 221 16.25 -17.21 -17.73
C ARG A 221 16.95 -17.67 -19.00
N SER A 222 18.21 -18.04 -18.86
CA SER A 222 19.08 -18.43 -19.98
C SER A 222 19.50 -19.90 -19.84
N SER A 223 19.54 -20.64 -20.95
CA SER A 223 19.96 -22.04 -21.00
C SER A 223 20.86 -22.30 -22.21
N GLN A 224 22.01 -22.94 -21.97
CA GLN A 224 22.97 -23.28 -23.02
C GLN A 224 22.51 -24.50 -23.83
N ARG A 225 22.51 -24.40 -25.16
CA ARG A 225 22.16 -25.49 -26.08
C ARG A 225 23.20 -25.59 -27.21
N GLY A 226 24.30 -26.29 -26.93
CA GLY A 226 25.42 -26.41 -27.88
C GLY A 226 26.12 -25.06 -28.05
N PRO A 227 26.40 -24.60 -29.28
CA PRO A 227 27.01 -23.29 -29.50
C PRO A 227 26.05 -22.12 -29.21
N HIS A 228 24.74 -22.36 -29.16
CA HIS A 228 23.74 -21.30 -28.98
C HIS A 228 23.25 -21.19 -27.54
N LYS A 229 22.91 -19.98 -27.09
CA LYS A 229 22.19 -19.73 -25.84
C LYS A 229 20.72 -19.43 -26.16
N MET A 230 19.81 -20.05 -25.41
CA MET A 230 18.38 -19.77 -25.49
C MET A 230 17.95 -19.00 -24.25
N HIS A 231 17.19 -17.93 -24.44
CA HIS A 231 16.76 -17.01 -23.40
C HIS A 231 15.23 -16.93 -23.38
N PHE A 232 14.69 -16.79 -22.17
CA PHE A 232 13.26 -16.63 -21.91
C PHE A 232 13.09 -15.40 -21.02
N ALA A 233 12.26 -14.45 -21.43
CA ALA A 233 11.87 -13.30 -20.62
C ALA A 233 10.38 -13.34 -20.32
N THR A 234 10.04 -13.26 -19.03
CA THR A 234 8.67 -13.17 -18.54
C THR A 234 8.44 -11.78 -17.95
N ASP A 235 7.36 -11.11 -18.36
CA ASP A 235 6.96 -9.84 -17.75
C ASP A 235 6.54 -10.09 -16.29
N ILE A 236 7.25 -9.44 -15.36
CA ILE A 236 7.02 -9.48 -13.92
C ILE A 236 6.59 -8.11 -13.37
N THR A 237 6.25 -7.15 -14.24
CA THR A 237 5.90 -5.77 -13.88
C THR A 237 4.77 -5.70 -12.86
N ALA A 238 3.73 -6.54 -13.04
CA ALA A 238 2.61 -6.59 -12.09
C ALA A 238 3.06 -7.08 -10.70
N ILE A 239 4.00 -8.02 -10.66
CA ILE A 239 4.54 -8.59 -9.42
C ILE A 239 5.44 -7.58 -8.73
N THR A 240 6.37 -6.95 -9.45
CA THR A 240 7.28 -5.94 -8.89
C THR A 240 6.53 -4.69 -8.43
N ALA A 241 5.50 -4.26 -9.17
CA ALA A 241 4.61 -3.18 -8.75
C ALA A 241 3.86 -3.53 -7.46
N ALA A 242 3.29 -4.74 -7.35
CA ALA A 242 2.61 -5.20 -6.14
C ALA A 242 3.57 -5.31 -4.94
N GLU A 243 4.76 -5.84 -5.13
CA GLU A 243 5.81 -5.89 -4.09
C GLU A 243 6.21 -4.48 -3.62
N THR A 244 6.37 -3.56 -4.55
CA THR A 244 6.74 -2.16 -4.27
C THR A 244 5.63 -1.44 -3.52
N ALA A 245 4.38 -1.56 -3.98
CA ALA A 245 3.21 -0.99 -3.30
C ALA A 245 3.07 -1.53 -1.87
N ARG A 246 3.28 -2.84 -1.66
CA ARG A 246 3.27 -3.45 -0.33
C ARG A 246 4.37 -2.86 0.57
N LYS A 247 5.60 -2.73 0.06
CA LYS A 247 6.71 -2.12 0.82
C LYS A 247 6.41 -0.67 1.17
N GLN A 248 5.92 0.13 0.22
CA GLN A 248 5.54 1.52 0.44
C GLN A 248 4.44 1.65 1.49
N PHE A 249 3.43 0.79 1.44
CA PHE A 249 2.35 0.76 2.42
C PHE A 249 2.87 0.46 3.83
N LEU A 250 3.69 -0.60 3.99
CA LEU A 250 4.28 -0.95 5.29
C LEU A 250 5.19 0.16 5.83
N ASN A 251 5.98 0.79 4.95
CA ASN A 251 6.80 1.94 5.32
C ASN A 251 5.92 3.13 5.76
N GLY A 252 4.79 3.36 5.08
CA GLY A 252 3.82 4.37 5.46
C GLY A 252 3.24 4.16 6.86
N ILE A 253 2.83 2.93 7.19
CA ILE A 253 2.38 2.59 8.56
C ILE A 253 3.48 2.87 9.59
N GLY A 254 4.73 2.47 9.29
CA GLY A 254 5.87 2.73 10.17
C GLY A 254 6.11 4.21 10.41
N GLN A 255 5.99 5.04 9.36
CA GLN A 255 6.12 6.50 9.48
C GLN A 255 4.99 7.11 10.31
N ILE A 256 3.74 6.67 10.11
CA ILE A 256 2.59 7.14 10.91
C ILE A 256 2.80 6.76 12.37
N TYR A 257 3.16 5.51 12.65
CA TYR A 257 3.42 5.02 14.02
C TYR A 257 4.54 5.81 14.72
N ALA A 258 5.59 6.17 13.98
CA ALA A 258 6.69 6.98 14.50
C ALA A 258 6.33 8.47 14.67
N GLY A 259 5.40 9.00 13.87
CA GLY A 259 4.96 10.40 13.91
C GLY A 259 3.83 10.69 14.89
N LEU A 260 3.22 9.67 15.51
CA LEU A 260 2.22 9.87 16.55
C LEU A 260 2.84 10.59 17.76
N PRO A 261 2.24 11.69 18.26
CA PRO A 261 2.75 12.42 19.43
C PRO A 261 2.55 11.65 20.75
N MET A 262 1.82 10.54 20.70
CA MET A 262 1.53 9.68 21.83
C MET A 262 2.60 8.59 21.94
N GLY A 263 3.16 8.41 23.13
CA GLY A 263 4.07 7.30 23.44
C GLY A 263 3.31 5.98 23.51
N ILE A 264 3.77 4.97 22.77
CA ILE A 264 3.16 3.65 22.70
C ILE A 264 4.17 2.62 23.17
N ALA A 265 3.77 1.75 24.09
CA ALA A 265 4.51 0.57 24.51
C ALA A 265 3.60 -0.68 24.42
N LEU A 266 4.01 -1.66 23.61
CA LEU A 266 3.29 -2.94 23.46
C LEU A 266 4.02 -4.05 24.20
N PHE A 267 3.29 -4.82 25.00
CA PHE A 267 3.78 -5.95 25.79
C PHE A 267 3.10 -7.24 25.37
N ASP A 268 3.88 -8.32 25.25
CA ASP A 268 3.36 -9.65 24.94
C ASP A 268 2.54 -10.26 26.10
N ALA A 269 2.03 -11.48 25.89
CA ALA A 269 1.33 -12.26 26.89
C ALA A 269 2.18 -12.56 28.15
N SER A 270 3.51 -12.53 28.05
CA SER A 270 4.45 -12.65 29.17
C SER A 270 4.84 -11.32 29.79
N ARG A 271 4.16 -10.23 29.41
CA ARG A 271 4.42 -8.85 29.84
C ARG A 271 5.82 -8.37 29.53
N ARG A 272 6.42 -8.84 28.44
CA ARG A 272 7.68 -8.30 27.92
C ARG A 272 7.43 -7.37 26.77
N MET A 273 8.15 -6.25 26.76
CA MET A 273 8.04 -5.25 25.71
C MET A 273 8.37 -5.88 24.35
N MET A 274 7.49 -5.71 23.37
CA MET A 274 7.66 -6.14 21.98
C MET A 274 8.02 -4.97 21.08
N GLN A 275 7.34 -3.84 21.28
CA GLN A 275 7.47 -2.66 20.42
C GLN A 275 7.24 -1.40 21.24
N PHE A 276 7.92 -0.34 20.84
CA PHE A 276 7.67 1.01 21.29
C PHE A 276 7.88 1.99 20.13
N ASN A 277 7.29 3.17 20.21
CA ASN A 277 7.54 4.26 19.27
C ASN A 277 8.51 5.31 19.84
N PRO A 278 9.12 6.16 19.00
CA PRO A 278 10.03 7.23 19.45
C PRO A 278 9.39 8.22 20.43
N ALA A 279 8.09 8.53 20.27
CA ALA A 279 7.40 9.42 21.20
C ALA A 279 7.40 8.90 22.64
N LEU A 280 7.48 7.58 22.86
CA LEU A 280 7.63 7.02 24.20
C LEU A 280 8.94 7.49 24.86
N THR A 281 10.05 7.47 24.12
CA THR A 281 11.35 7.94 24.66
C THR A 281 11.34 9.44 24.89
N ASP A 282 10.68 10.21 24.02
CA ASP A 282 10.61 11.67 24.16
C ASP A 282 9.78 12.07 25.38
N LEU A 283 8.65 11.39 25.62
CA LEU A 283 7.78 11.66 26.76
C LEU A 283 8.39 11.18 28.08
N THR A 284 8.98 9.98 28.08
CA THR A 284 9.47 9.32 29.30
C THR A 284 10.94 9.56 29.59
N GLY A 285 11.71 10.15 28.68
CA GLY A 285 13.16 10.33 28.85
C GLY A 285 13.96 9.03 28.99
N LEU A 286 13.33 7.86 28.85
CA LEU A 286 14.00 6.57 28.97
C LEU A 286 14.93 6.34 27.78
N SER A 287 16.09 5.74 28.05
CA SER A 287 17.06 5.46 26.99
C SER A 287 16.52 4.40 26.02
N THR A 288 16.74 4.61 24.72
CA THR A 288 16.42 3.63 23.68
C THR A 288 17.11 2.29 23.94
N ALA A 289 18.34 2.30 24.45
CA ALA A 289 19.09 1.11 24.82
C ALA A 289 18.38 0.25 25.88
N THR A 290 17.75 0.88 26.88
CA THR A 290 16.98 0.19 27.92
C THR A 290 15.74 -0.47 27.33
N LEU A 291 15.00 0.23 26.47
CA LEU A 291 13.76 -0.31 25.87
C LEU A 291 14.03 -1.44 24.89
N LEU A 292 15.16 -1.39 24.17
CA LEU A 292 15.59 -2.46 23.26
C LEU A 292 15.96 -3.76 23.99
N GLN A 293 16.23 -3.73 25.30
CA GLN A 293 16.42 -4.94 26.11
C GLN A 293 15.11 -5.69 26.40
N ARG A 294 13.98 -5.21 25.89
CA ARG A 294 12.65 -5.82 26.05
C ARG A 294 12.29 -6.02 27.52
N PRO A 295 12.31 -4.95 28.35
CA PRO A 295 12.02 -5.06 29.76
C PRO A 295 10.62 -5.64 29.99
N THR A 296 10.45 -6.31 31.14
CA THR A 296 9.11 -6.66 31.61
C THR A 296 8.33 -5.39 31.95
N LEU A 297 7.00 -5.47 31.97
CA LEU A 297 6.13 -4.38 32.38
C LEU A 297 6.51 -3.87 33.78
N ALA A 298 6.81 -4.77 34.72
CA ALA A 298 7.26 -4.41 36.06
C ALA A 298 8.57 -3.60 36.02
N ASN A 299 9.59 -4.09 35.31
CA ASN A 299 10.88 -3.40 35.20
C ASN A 299 10.74 -2.05 34.46
N PHE A 300 9.88 -1.98 33.45
CA PHE A 300 9.59 -0.74 32.74
C PHE A 300 8.97 0.31 33.66
N LEU A 301 7.99 -0.08 34.49
CA LEU A 301 7.41 0.81 35.49
C LEU A 301 8.42 1.20 36.58
N ASP A 302 9.31 0.30 36.98
CA ASP A 302 10.41 0.62 37.89
C ASP A 302 11.37 1.66 37.27
N HIS A 303 11.71 1.54 35.99
CA HIS A 303 12.50 2.57 35.28
C HIS A 303 11.78 3.92 35.20
N LEU A 304 10.46 3.93 35.01
CA LEU A 304 9.67 5.17 35.07
C LEU A 304 9.68 5.78 36.48
N ARG A 305 9.66 4.95 37.52
CA ARG A 305 9.80 5.41 38.92
C ARG A 305 11.14 6.08 39.15
N ASP A 306 12.22 5.41 38.73
CA ASP A 306 13.59 5.88 38.91
C ASP A 306 13.83 7.19 38.11
N SER A 307 13.05 7.41 37.05
CA SER A 307 13.07 8.63 36.24
C SER A 307 12.12 9.73 36.77
N HIS A 308 11.54 9.55 37.96
CA HIS A 308 10.59 10.48 38.58
C HIS A 308 9.32 10.77 37.75
N LEU A 309 8.89 9.82 36.93
CA LEU A 309 7.71 9.95 36.08
C LEU A 309 6.42 9.36 36.66
N LEU A 310 6.51 8.69 37.81
CA LEU A 310 5.35 8.17 38.50
C LEU A 310 4.86 9.17 39.56
N PRO A 311 3.54 9.36 39.70
CA PRO A 311 2.97 10.18 40.77
C PRO A 311 3.30 9.56 42.15
N GLU A 312 3.18 10.38 43.20
CA GLU A 312 3.53 10.02 44.58
C GLU A 312 2.99 8.64 45.03
N PRO A 313 3.64 7.95 45.98
CA PRO A 313 3.52 6.49 46.20
C PRO A 313 2.11 5.95 46.46
N ARG A 314 1.15 6.81 46.84
CA ARG A 314 -0.20 6.41 47.23
C ARG A 314 -1.09 5.99 46.04
N ASP A 315 -0.88 6.59 44.87
CA ASP A 315 -1.72 6.31 43.69
C ASP A 315 -1.18 5.15 42.84
N TYR A 316 0.14 4.94 42.82
CA TYR A 316 0.76 3.88 42.01
C TYR A 316 0.34 2.46 42.42
N LEU A 317 0.28 2.16 43.73
CA LEU A 317 -0.16 0.84 44.20
C LEU A 317 -1.60 0.54 43.77
N ASN A 318 -2.47 1.56 43.84
CA ASN A 318 -3.86 1.45 43.41
C ASN A 318 -3.95 1.28 41.89
N TRP A 319 -3.18 2.05 41.13
CA TRP A 319 -3.10 1.89 39.67
C TRP A 319 -2.63 0.50 39.25
N ARG A 320 -1.57 -0.03 39.88
CA ARG A 320 -1.04 -1.37 39.59
C ARG A 320 -2.05 -2.47 39.95
N ALA A 321 -2.79 -2.32 41.04
CA ALA A 321 -3.89 -3.23 41.37
C ALA A 321 -5.01 -3.19 40.32
N ARG A 322 -5.40 -1.99 39.87
CA ARG A 322 -6.39 -1.80 38.79
C ARG A 322 -5.90 -2.37 37.45
N LEU A 323 -4.61 -2.25 37.15
CA LEU A 323 -4.01 -2.85 35.97
C LEU A 323 -4.16 -4.37 35.99
N THR A 324 -3.90 -5.01 37.14
CA THR A 324 -4.10 -6.46 37.34
C THR A 324 -5.58 -6.85 37.16
N SER A 325 -6.51 -6.01 37.61
CA SER A 325 -7.95 -6.26 37.43
C SER A 325 -8.40 -6.17 35.96
N LEU A 326 -7.77 -5.27 35.18
CA LEU A 326 -7.98 -5.14 33.73
C LEU A 326 -7.51 -6.39 32.98
N GLU A 327 -6.39 -6.99 33.40
CA GLU A 327 -5.91 -8.25 32.81
C GLU A 327 -6.87 -9.41 33.00
N ALA A 328 -7.62 -9.41 34.11
CA ALA A 328 -8.64 -10.41 34.38
C ALA A 328 -9.95 -10.17 33.60
N GLY A 329 -9.98 -9.21 32.67
CA GLY A 329 -11.09 -9.00 31.73
C GLY A 329 -12.25 -8.17 32.29
N HIS A 330 -12.06 -7.49 33.42
CA HIS A 330 -13.13 -6.73 34.07
C HIS A 330 -13.39 -5.34 33.47
N SER A 331 -12.51 -4.84 32.60
CA SER A 331 -12.63 -3.51 32.00
C SER A 331 -11.95 -3.41 30.64
N PRO A 332 -12.51 -2.62 29.69
CA PRO A 332 -11.97 -2.50 28.34
C PRO A 332 -10.71 -1.62 28.26
N SER A 333 -10.52 -0.70 29.20
CA SER A 333 -9.31 0.11 29.34
C SER A 333 -9.22 0.70 30.75
N LEU A 334 -8.02 1.13 31.14
CA LEU A 334 -7.74 1.84 32.38
C LEU A 334 -6.98 3.12 32.03
N SER A 335 -7.54 4.28 32.35
CA SER A 335 -6.89 5.58 32.10
C SER A 335 -6.66 6.32 33.41
N GLU A 336 -5.47 6.91 33.57
CA GLU A 336 -5.11 7.71 34.73
C GLU A 336 -4.31 8.94 34.31
N THR A 337 -4.42 10.03 35.08
CA THR A 337 -3.67 11.26 34.87
C THR A 337 -2.52 11.34 35.87
N TRP A 338 -1.29 11.40 35.37
CA TRP A 338 -0.07 11.53 36.14
C TRP A 338 0.42 12.96 36.09
N HIS A 339 0.57 13.57 37.25
CA HIS A 339 1.20 14.89 37.39
C HIS A 339 2.68 14.69 37.71
N LEU A 340 3.54 15.20 36.83
CA LEU A 340 4.98 15.03 36.91
C LEU A 340 5.63 16.18 37.68
N GLY A 341 6.78 15.91 38.31
CA GLY A 341 7.52 16.92 39.08
C GLY A 341 8.09 18.07 38.24
N ASP A 342 8.24 17.87 36.93
CA ASP A 342 8.68 18.88 35.96
C ASP A 342 7.53 19.81 35.48
N GLY A 343 6.31 19.62 36.00
CA GLY A 343 5.13 20.40 35.65
C GLY A 343 4.32 19.86 34.47
N ARG A 344 4.79 18.80 33.80
CA ARG A 344 4.01 18.12 32.76
C ARG A 344 2.89 17.28 33.36
N THR A 345 1.83 17.08 32.59
CA THR A 345 0.73 16.18 32.94
C THR A 345 0.54 15.16 31.84
N LEU A 346 0.75 13.89 32.18
CA LEU A 346 0.59 12.77 31.24
C LEU A 346 -0.73 12.05 31.51
N ARG A 347 -1.46 11.71 30.46
CA ARG A 347 -2.52 10.70 30.51
C ARG A 347 -1.92 9.36 30.14
N VAL A 348 -2.01 8.40 31.06
CA VAL A 348 -1.53 7.04 30.86
C VAL A 348 -2.72 6.10 30.74
N THR A 349 -2.82 5.41 29.61
CA THR A 349 -3.92 4.50 29.32
C THR A 349 -3.40 3.10 29.04
N ALA A 350 -3.87 2.13 29.81
CA ALA A 350 -3.66 0.71 29.57
C ALA A 350 -4.88 0.12 28.86
N GLN A 351 -4.65 -0.58 27.75
CA GLN A 351 -5.70 -1.27 27.02
C GLN A 351 -5.24 -2.69 26.63
N PRO A 352 -6.08 -3.71 26.85
CA PRO A 352 -5.82 -5.04 26.31
C PRO A 352 -6.09 -5.02 24.79
N TYR A 353 -5.22 -5.68 24.05
CA TYR A 353 -5.35 -5.93 22.62
C TYR A 353 -5.60 -7.44 22.41
N PRO A 354 -6.15 -7.88 21.26
CA PRO A 354 -6.21 -9.30 20.91
C PRO A 354 -4.89 -10.05 21.17
N ASP A 355 -4.98 -11.36 21.40
CA ASP A 355 -3.84 -12.25 21.72
C ASP A 355 -3.13 -11.99 23.06
N ASN A 356 -3.87 -11.45 24.04
CA ASN A 356 -3.36 -11.14 25.39
C ASN A 356 -2.18 -10.16 25.40
N VAL A 357 -2.07 -9.36 24.34
CA VAL A 357 -1.13 -8.24 24.23
C VAL A 357 -1.66 -7.07 25.04
N MET A 358 -0.80 -6.36 25.74
CA MET A 358 -1.16 -5.16 26.48
C MET A 358 -0.50 -3.95 25.85
N ALA A 359 -1.28 -2.90 25.58
CA ALA A 359 -0.76 -1.61 25.14
C ALA A 359 -0.82 -0.60 26.29
N LEU A 360 0.28 0.08 26.55
CA LEU A 360 0.34 1.29 27.34
C LEU A 360 0.52 2.49 26.41
N LEU A 361 -0.31 3.50 26.63
CA LEU A 361 -0.34 4.75 25.88
C LEU A 361 -0.01 5.90 26.83
N PHE A 362 0.86 6.80 26.38
CA PHE A 362 1.31 7.98 27.12
C PHE A 362 1.02 9.21 26.27
N GLU A 363 0.25 10.13 26.79
CA GLU A 363 -0.14 11.35 26.08
C GLU A 363 0.13 12.56 26.95
N ASP A 364 0.83 13.56 26.41
CA ASP A 364 1.00 14.83 27.09
C ASP A 364 -0.26 15.67 26.95
N ILE A 365 -0.95 15.90 28.06
CA ILE A 365 -2.17 16.72 28.15
C ILE A 365 -1.91 18.03 28.92
N SER A 366 -0.65 18.44 29.03
CA SER A 366 -0.25 19.61 29.81
C SER A 366 -0.95 20.88 29.34
N SER A 367 -1.04 21.08 28.01
CA SER A 367 -1.66 22.27 27.42
C SER A 367 -3.15 22.35 27.77
N GLU A 368 -3.87 21.23 27.63
CA GLU A 368 -5.29 21.10 27.92
C GLU A 368 -5.59 21.34 29.39
N VAL A 369 -4.77 20.76 30.27
CA VAL A 369 -4.90 20.92 31.73
C VAL A 369 -4.59 22.37 32.13
N GLN A 370 -3.54 22.97 31.59
CA GLN A 370 -3.17 24.36 31.86
C GLN A 370 -4.25 25.33 31.39
N MET A 371 -4.79 25.16 30.18
CA MET A 371 -5.90 25.98 29.66
C MET A 371 -7.14 25.84 30.55
N THR A 372 -7.50 24.61 30.92
CA THR A 372 -8.65 24.37 31.80
C THR A 372 -8.47 25.03 33.17
N ARG A 373 -7.25 24.95 33.75
CA ARG A 373 -6.92 25.61 35.03
C ARG A 373 -6.96 27.13 34.92
N ALA A 374 -6.35 27.70 33.87
CA ALA A 374 -6.35 29.15 33.65
C ALA A 374 -7.76 29.70 33.47
N PHE A 375 -8.59 29.01 32.68
CA PHE A 375 -9.99 29.36 32.50
C PHE A 375 -10.78 29.33 33.80
N ARG A 376 -10.58 28.29 34.63
CA ARG A 376 -11.21 28.21 35.95
C ARG A 376 -10.75 29.34 36.88
N ALA A 377 -9.46 29.64 36.90
CA ALA A 377 -8.93 30.74 37.72
C ALA A 377 -9.49 32.10 37.28
N GLU A 378 -9.69 32.32 35.98
CA GLU A 378 -10.34 33.52 35.45
C GLU A 378 -11.81 33.59 35.88
N LEU A 379 -12.56 32.49 35.79
CA LEU A 379 -13.93 32.43 36.29
C LEU A 379 -14.02 32.72 37.80
N ASP A 380 -13.13 32.11 38.59
CA ASP A 380 -13.08 32.35 40.04
C ASP A 380 -12.75 33.82 40.35
N THR A 381 -11.86 34.43 39.57
CA THR A 381 -11.55 35.87 39.69
C THR A 381 -12.76 36.72 39.35
N LEU A 382 -13.48 36.43 38.26
CA LEU A 382 -14.69 37.15 37.87
C LEU A 382 -15.81 37.01 38.92
N HIS A 383 -16.00 35.81 39.46
CA HIS A 383 -16.93 35.58 40.55
C HIS A 383 -16.52 36.33 41.82
N GLY A 384 -15.23 36.35 42.16
CA GLY A 384 -14.71 37.11 43.29
C GLY A 384 -14.92 38.62 43.12
N VAL A 385 -14.68 39.16 41.93
CA VAL A 385 -14.94 40.58 41.62
C VAL A 385 -16.42 40.91 41.77
N ILE A 386 -17.32 40.10 41.20
CA ILE A 386 -18.77 40.30 41.32
C ILE A 386 -19.22 40.20 42.78
N GLY A 387 -18.67 39.25 43.54
CA GLY A 387 -18.94 39.04 44.96
C GLY A 387 -18.49 40.21 45.84
N ALA A 388 -17.42 40.91 45.48
CA ALA A 388 -16.86 42.05 46.24
C ALA A 388 -17.52 43.40 45.93
N LEU A 389 -18.45 43.48 44.98
CA LEU A 389 -19.19 44.70 44.70
C LEU A 389 -20.25 44.92 45.79
N ASP A 390 -20.28 46.12 46.38
CA ASP A 390 -21.33 46.56 47.34
C ASP A 390 -22.72 46.64 46.69
N GLU A 391 -22.75 46.67 45.36
CA GLU A 391 -23.97 46.63 44.58
C GLU A 391 -24.56 45.22 44.56
N ALA A 392 -25.85 45.10 44.90
CA ALA A 392 -26.61 43.87 44.74
C ALA A 392 -26.90 43.59 43.26
N ILE A 393 -26.31 42.52 42.72
CA ILE A 393 -26.40 42.15 41.30
C ILE A 393 -27.07 40.79 41.15
N ALA A 394 -28.04 40.70 40.24
CA ALA A 394 -28.65 39.46 39.77
C ALA A 394 -28.65 39.39 38.24
N VAL A 395 -28.26 38.24 37.69
CA VAL A 395 -28.18 37.97 36.25
C VAL A 395 -29.10 36.82 35.90
N PHE A 396 -29.96 37.03 34.90
CA PHE A 396 -30.93 36.05 34.44
C PHE A 396 -30.62 35.58 33.01
N ALA A 397 -30.85 34.29 32.78
CA ALA A 397 -30.85 33.68 31.45
C ALA A 397 -32.02 34.22 30.62
N ARG A 398 -31.95 34.06 29.29
CA ARG A 398 -33.09 34.32 28.40
C ARG A 398 -34.35 33.53 28.80
N THR A 399 -34.16 32.37 29.45
CA THR A 399 -35.25 31.52 29.98
C THR A 399 -35.89 32.08 31.25
N GLY A 400 -35.37 33.18 31.80
CA GLY A 400 -35.81 33.74 33.08
C GLY A 400 -35.25 33.01 34.30
N THR A 401 -34.29 32.09 34.13
CA THR A 401 -33.62 31.41 35.25
C THR A 401 -32.49 32.27 35.80
N LEU A 402 -32.39 32.44 37.13
CA LEU A 402 -31.23 33.09 37.75
C LEU A 402 -29.95 32.30 37.45
N ILE A 403 -28.93 32.97 36.89
CA ILE A 403 -27.62 32.41 36.58
C ILE A 403 -26.59 32.77 37.65
N VAL A 404 -26.57 34.06 38.05
CA VAL A 404 -25.61 34.60 39.03
C VAL A 404 -26.36 35.57 39.94
N ALA A 405 -26.12 35.48 41.25
CA ALA A 405 -26.43 36.52 42.22
C ALA A 405 -25.21 36.69 43.13
N ASN A 406 -24.86 37.92 43.48
CA ASN A 406 -23.70 38.20 44.33
C ASN A 406 -24.10 38.31 45.82
N ALA A 407 -23.10 38.33 46.71
CA ALA A 407 -23.33 38.39 48.15
C ALA A 407 -24.22 39.58 48.57
N ALA A 408 -23.97 40.78 48.04
CA ALA A 408 -24.79 41.96 48.29
C ALA A 408 -26.28 41.76 47.92
N TYR A 409 -26.57 40.98 46.87
CA TYR A 409 -27.94 40.61 46.53
C TYR A 409 -28.57 39.66 47.57
N TYR A 410 -27.85 38.63 48.00
CA TYR A 410 -28.35 37.74 49.06
C TYR A 410 -28.60 38.50 50.37
N ASP A 411 -27.69 39.41 50.74
CA ASP A 411 -27.79 40.24 51.94
C ASP A 411 -28.98 41.20 51.87
N MET A 412 -29.15 41.91 50.74
CA MET A 412 -30.23 42.90 50.55
C MET A 412 -31.63 42.28 50.69
N TRP A 413 -31.80 41.00 50.31
CA TRP A 413 -33.07 40.28 50.41
C TRP A 413 -33.11 39.22 51.53
N ALA A 414 -32.10 39.18 52.41
CA ALA A 414 -31.95 38.20 53.48
C ALA A 414 -32.19 36.74 53.03
N LEU A 415 -31.75 36.42 51.81
CA LEU A 415 -31.91 35.13 51.18
C LEU A 415 -30.90 34.15 51.81
N HIS A 416 -31.36 33.30 52.72
CA HIS A 416 -30.52 32.24 53.30
C HIS A 416 -30.42 31.03 52.35
N ASP A 417 -29.35 30.26 52.48
CA ASP A 417 -28.89 29.16 51.59
C ASP A 417 -29.88 27.98 51.40
N ASP A 418 -31.03 27.99 52.07
CA ASP A 418 -32.03 26.90 52.07
C ASP A 418 -33.03 26.94 50.88
N ILE A 419 -32.83 27.81 49.88
CA ILE A 419 -33.74 27.91 48.71
C ILE A 419 -33.33 26.89 47.64
N VAL A 420 -33.91 25.69 47.69
CA VAL A 420 -33.65 24.56 46.75
C VAL A 420 -34.37 24.70 45.39
N ALA A 421 -34.95 25.85 45.07
CA ALA A 421 -35.62 26.08 43.79
C ALA A 421 -34.84 27.08 42.91
N PRO A 422 -34.72 26.85 41.58
CA PRO A 422 -34.15 27.86 40.69
C PRO A 422 -35.02 29.12 40.75
N LEU A 423 -34.48 30.18 41.33
CA LEU A 423 -35.12 31.49 41.42
C LEU A 423 -35.44 31.96 39.99
N SER A 424 -36.73 32.14 39.70
CA SER A 424 -37.19 32.62 38.40
C SER A 424 -37.27 34.14 38.40
N LEU A 425 -37.06 34.75 37.25
CA LEU A 425 -37.20 36.19 37.03
C LEU A 425 -38.57 36.68 37.52
N ASP A 426 -39.63 35.90 37.29
CA ASP A 426 -40.97 36.25 37.76
C ASP A 426 -41.10 36.28 39.28
N SER A 427 -40.50 35.29 39.95
CA SER A 427 -40.50 35.23 41.41
C SER A 427 -39.71 36.38 42.03
N GLU A 428 -38.58 36.75 41.42
CA GLU A 428 -37.73 37.85 41.88
C GLU A 428 -38.35 39.22 41.56
N ILE A 429 -38.98 39.39 40.40
CA ILE A 429 -39.80 40.58 40.10
C ILE A 429 -40.89 40.77 41.16
N ALA A 430 -41.60 39.69 41.53
CA ALA A 430 -42.63 39.76 42.57
C ALA A 430 -42.04 40.04 43.97
N ARG A 431 -40.77 39.70 44.22
CA ARG A 431 -40.04 40.05 45.44
C ARG A 431 -39.70 41.53 45.45
N TRP A 432 -39.14 42.06 44.35
CA TRP A 432 -38.79 43.48 44.23
C TRP A 432 -40.01 44.38 44.39
N HIS A 433 -41.15 44.04 43.77
CA HIS A 433 -42.40 44.80 43.89
C HIS A 433 -43.04 44.74 45.28
N ARG A 434 -42.69 43.75 46.12
CA ARG A 434 -43.13 43.72 47.52
C ARG A 434 -42.35 44.71 48.39
N GLN A 435 -41.12 45.04 48.01
CA GLN A 435 -40.26 45.93 48.77
C GLN A 435 -40.29 47.37 48.26
N PHE A 436 -40.36 47.56 46.94
CA PHE A 436 -40.34 48.89 46.31
C PHE A 436 -41.63 49.14 45.52
N ALA A 437 -42.34 50.22 45.85
CA ALA A 437 -43.51 50.68 45.11
C ALA A 437 -43.14 51.81 44.14
N SER A 438 -42.35 51.50 43.11
CA SER A 438 -41.79 52.48 42.16
C SER A 438 -42.27 52.27 40.72
N ALA A 439 -42.67 53.37 40.05
CA ALA A 439 -42.96 53.37 38.62
C ALA A 439 -41.72 53.01 37.77
N ALA A 440 -40.51 53.30 38.26
CA ALA A 440 -39.27 52.91 37.60
C ALA A 440 -39.07 51.39 37.63
N LEU A 441 -39.37 50.74 38.76
CA LEU A 441 -39.36 49.28 38.87
C LEU A 441 -40.41 48.64 37.96
N ALA A 442 -41.64 49.19 37.91
CA ALA A 442 -42.68 48.68 37.01
C ALA A 442 -42.26 48.72 35.52
N ARG A 443 -41.62 49.82 35.10
CA ARG A 443 -41.06 49.94 33.75
C ARG A 443 -39.91 48.95 33.50
N ALA A 444 -38.97 48.85 34.44
CA ALA A 444 -37.84 47.91 34.36
C ALA A 444 -38.34 46.48 34.21
N THR A 445 -39.22 46.04 35.11
CA THR A 445 -39.75 44.67 35.15
C THR A 445 -40.59 44.31 33.94
N THR A 446 -41.29 45.27 33.33
CA THR A 446 -41.96 45.08 32.03
C THR A 446 -40.94 44.88 30.91
N GLY A 447 -39.86 45.68 30.88
CA GLY A 447 -38.75 45.51 29.94
C GLY A 447 -38.02 44.17 30.10
N LEU A 448 -37.80 43.74 31.35
CA LEU A 448 -37.19 42.45 31.71
C LEU A 448 -38.02 41.27 31.19
N ARG A 449 -39.35 41.31 31.33
CA ARG A 449 -40.27 40.26 30.86
C ARG A 449 -40.33 40.17 29.34
N ASN A 450 -40.32 41.31 28.66
CA ASN A 450 -40.46 41.39 27.21
C ASN A 450 -39.11 41.26 26.47
N SER A 451 -37.99 41.17 27.20
CA SER A 451 -36.63 41.19 26.63
C SER A 451 -36.42 42.37 25.68
N ASP A 452 -37.05 43.51 25.95
CA ASP A 452 -37.00 44.71 25.09
C ASP A 452 -35.72 45.51 25.39
N PRO A 453 -34.75 45.58 24.47
CA PRO A 453 -33.47 46.25 24.70
C PRO A 453 -33.61 47.74 25.01
N ILE A 454 -34.67 48.39 24.49
CA ILE A 454 -34.90 49.82 24.66
C ILE A 454 -35.49 50.13 26.05
N ALA A 455 -36.26 49.19 26.59
CA ALA A 455 -36.78 49.27 27.96
C ALA A 455 -35.75 48.84 29.02
N LEU A 456 -34.67 48.18 28.60
CA LEU A 456 -33.57 47.63 29.42
C LEU A 456 -32.32 48.52 29.40
N ASP A 457 -32.46 49.82 29.17
CA ASP A 457 -31.36 50.79 29.32
C ASP A 457 -31.61 51.72 30.52
N LEU A 458 -31.83 51.11 31.68
CA LEU A 458 -32.02 51.85 32.92
C LEU A 458 -30.68 52.05 33.61
N CYS A 459 -30.14 53.26 33.46
CA CYS A 459 -28.96 53.70 34.20
C CYS A 459 -29.38 54.31 35.54
N TRP A 460 -29.25 53.56 36.63
CA TRP A 460 -29.35 54.04 38.02
C TRP A 460 -30.54 54.98 38.30
N HIS A 461 -31.75 54.43 38.20
CA HIS A 461 -32.99 55.16 38.47
C HIS A 461 -33.40 54.98 39.95
N PRO A 462 -33.76 56.04 40.68
CA PRO A 462 -34.19 55.91 42.07
C PRO A 462 -35.47 55.07 42.18
N LEU A 463 -35.46 54.14 43.12
CA LEU A 463 -36.61 53.34 43.54
C LEU A 463 -37.32 53.98 44.73
N ASP A 464 -36.56 54.49 45.68
CA ASP A 464 -36.98 55.25 46.85
C ASP A 464 -35.90 56.30 47.21
N ASP A 465 -35.93 56.85 48.43
CA ASP A 465 -34.96 57.86 48.88
C ASP A 465 -33.56 57.27 49.16
N GLU A 466 -33.42 55.95 49.23
CA GLU A 466 -32.20 55.26 49.68
C GLU A 466 -31.65 54.24 48.68
N THR A 467 -32.36 53.90 47.61
CA THR A 467 -32.01 52.81 46.68
C THR A 467 -32.20 53.21 45.22
N GLU A 468 -31.22 52.89 44.37
CA GLU A 468 -31.30 53.01 42.91
C GLU A 468 -31.24 51.65 42.21
N LEU A 469 -31.92 51.56 41.06
CA LEU A 469 -31.99 50.40 40.19
C LEU A 469 -31.25 50.65 38.87
N ARG A 470 -30.49 49.67 38.42
CA ARG A 470 -30.11 49.55 37.00
C ARG A 470 -30.60 48.23 36.42
N ALA A 471 -30.90 48.24 35.13
CA ALA A 471 -31.24 47.04 34.39
C ALA A 471 -30.68 47.18 32.98
N ASN A 472 -29.91 46.18 32.56
CA ASN A 472 -29.12 46.20 31.33
C ASN A 472 -29.19 44.81 30.66
N SER A 473 -29.24 44.75 29.33
CA SER A 473 -28.96 43.48 28.65
C SER A 473 -27.45 43.22 28.59
N ILE A 474 -27.02 42.02 28.96
CA ILE A 474 -25.67 41.52 28.73
C ILE A 474 -25.73 40.51 27.59
N GLY A 475 -24.69 40.42 26.76
CA GLY A 475 -24.70 39.65 25.51
C GLY A 475 -25.32 38.24 25.59
N SER A 476 -25.78 37.72 24.45
CA SER A 476 -26.48 36.43 24.34
C SER A 476 -27.89 36.39 24.95
N GLY A 477 -28.59 37.53 25.00
CA GLY A 477 -29.98 37.62 25.48
C GLY A 477 -30.14 37.40 26.98
N ARG A 478 -29.05 37.61 27.73
CA ARG A 478 -29.05 37.62 29.19
C ARG A 478 -29.33 39.03 29.68
N VAL A 479 -29.72 39.11 30.94
CA VAL A 479 -30.19 40.35 31.54
C VAL A 479 -29.60 40.48 32.92
N MET A 480 -29.04 41.65 33.21
CA MET A 480 -28.47 42.00 34.50
C MET A 480 -29.34 43.07 35.16
N VAL A 481 -29.64 42.86 36.44
CA VAL A 481 -30.35 43.81 37.30
C VAL A 481 -29.43 44.12 38.49
N GLY A 482 -29.29 45.41 38.79
CA GLY A 482 -28.40 45.90 39.83
C GLY A 482 -29.12 46.86 40.77
N PHE A 483 -28.87 46.75 42.06
CA PHE A 483 -29.44 47.61 43.10
C PHE A 483 -28.32 48.13 43.99
N ARG A 484 -28.35 49.41 44.32
CA ARG A 484 -27.36 50.02 45.22
C ARG A 484 -28.00 51.05 46.14
N ALA A 485 -27.38 51.28 47.28
CA ALA A 485 -27.74 52.37 48.17
C ALA A 485 -27.34 53.75 47.58
N ILE A 486 -28.22 54.74 47.73
CA ILE A 486 -27.97 56.15 47.42
C ILE A 486 -27.13 56.73 48.55
N LEU A 487 -25.82 56.84 48.33
CA LEU A 487 -24.93 57.54 49.25
C LEU A 487 -25.33 59.03 49.29
N GLN A 488 -25.65 59.55 50.48
CA GLN A 488 -26.20 60.89 50.73
C GLN A 488 -25.33 62.09 50.23
N GLY A 489 -24.17 61.84 49.60
CA GLY A 489 -23.33 62.87 48.98
C GLY A 489 -23.49 63.05 47.45
N ARG A 490 -24.27 62.21 46.75
CA ARG A 490 -24.34 62.20 45.27
C ARG A 490 -25.48 63.02 44.65
N ARG A 491 -26.27 63.77 45.43
CA ARG A 491 -27.37 64.63 44.94
C ARG A 491 -26.95 65.80 44.03
N SER A 492 -25.67 65.92 43.67
CA SER A 492 -25.18 66.93 42.74
C SER A 492 -24.74 66.28 41.43
N THR A 493 -25.37 66.70 40.33
CA THR A 493 -25.05 66.46 38.90
C THR A 493 -25.46 65.14 38.26
N SER A 494 -26.75 65.07 37.89
CA SER A 494 -27.21 64.46 36.63
C SER A 494 -28.09 65.43 35.84
N ALA A 495 -27.60 66.66 35.63
CA ALA A 495 -28.10 67.51 34.55
C ALA A 495 -27.42 67.05 33.25
N GLY A 496 -28.23 66.64 32.28
CA GLY A 496 -27.82 65.82 31.15
C GLY A 496 -26.67 66.38 30.30
N ILE A 497 -25.78 65.49 29.92
CA ILE A 497 -24.94 65.66 28.74
C ILE A 497 -25.60 64.83 27.63
N ARG A 498 -26.34 65.53 26.76
CA ARG A 498 -26.65 65.02 25.42
C ARG A 498 -25.36 65.08 24.62
N PHE A 499 -24.84 63.94 24.19
CA PHE A 499 -23.87 63.92 23.09
C PHE A 499 -24.65 63.99 21.77
N SER A 500 -24.38 65.03 20.98
CA SER A 500 -24.81 65.15 19.58
C SER A 500 -23.69 64.69 18.66
N ALA A 501 -24.07 63.83 17.70
CA ALA A 501 -23.39 63.39 16.48
C ALA A 501 -22.08 62.62 16.62
#